data_AF-A0A916HPZ7-F1
#
_entry.id   AF-A0A916HPZ7-F1
#
_cell.length_a   1.000
_cell.length_b   1.000
_cell.length_c   1.000
_cell.angle_alpha   90.00
_cell.angle_beta   90.00
_cell.angle_gamma   90.00
#
_symmetry.space_group_name_H-M   'P 1'
#
loop_
_entity.id
_entity.type
_entity.pdbx_description
1 polymer ?
#
loop_
_entity_poly.entity_id
_entity_poly.type
_entity_poly.pdbx_seq_one_letter_code
_entity_poly.pdbx_strand_id
1 'polypeptide(L)'
;MKRGLSFLPLLALLLLFLAPENQVSADPHKRASPGSLSGKRIFISPGHGWYLHSTLGWTTQRGNVNGMIEDFSNALLAIDYVIPYLVNAGAQVVCARERSFDTHEFFADNADTTYTSTGTWTNSTNVAGFYGTNYRWATTALTETAVSRWTIDIAAEGRYPVYVRYTAASDRANDATFRVFHAGGMSTVSVDQAQQGGRWLYLGEWEFNAARDAIIE
;
A
#
# COMPACT_ATOMS: atom_id res chain seq x y z
N MET A 1 -21.78 -51.24 -8.09
CA MET A 1 -22.51 -50.84 -6.87
C MET A 1 -21.49 -50.78 -5.73
N LYS A 2 -21.09 -49.57 -5.30
CA LYS A 2 -20.58 -49.22 -3.97
C LYS A 2 -20.56 -47.69 -3.90
N ARG A 3 -21.67 -47.14 -3.39
CA ARG A 3 -21.83 -45.74 -3.01
C ARG A 3 -21.21 -45.57 -1.62
N GLY A 4 -20.39 -44.56 -1.42
CA GLY A 4 -19.97 -44.09 -0.10
C GLY A 4 -20.54 -42.70 0.14
N LEU A 5 -21.53 -42.60 1.03
CA LEU A 5 -21.87 -41.36 1.73
C LEU A 5 -21.28 -41.45 3.13
N SER A 6 -20.64 -40.39 3.60
CA SER A 6 -20.55 -40.06 5.03
C SER A 6 -20.57 -38.54 5.19
N PHE A 7 -21.51 -38.05 6.00
CA PHE A 7 -21.69 -36.65 6.38
C PHE A 7 -21.22 -36.44 7.84
N LEU A 8 -20.44 -35.35 8.05
CA LEU A 8 -20.34 -34.36 9.16
C LEU A 8 -20.29 -34.80 10.65
N PRO A 9 -19.49 -34.16 11.55
CA PRO A 9 -19.52 -32.70 11.78
C PRO A 9 -18.18 -31.97 12.10
N LEU A 10 -18.16 -30.66 11.78
CA LEU A 10 -17.55 -29.53 12.49
C LEU A 10 -16.11 -29.63 13.08
N LEU A 11 -15.18 -28.85 12.52
CA LEU A 11 -14.45 -27.84 13.30
C LEU A 11 -14.21 -26.62 12.41
N ALA A 12 -15.08 -25.62 12.58
CA ALA A 12 -14.80 -24.26 12.15
C ALA A 12 -13.83 -23.66 13.19
N LEU A 13 -12.64 -23.24 12.79
CA LEU A 13 -11.89 -22.25 13.55
C LEU A 13 -12.18 -20.89 12.92
N LEU A 14 -13.34 -20.35 13.28
CA LEU A 14 -13.69 -18.97 13.10
C LEU A 14 -13.00 -18.18 14.22
N LEU A 15 -11.82 -17.61 13.95
CA LEU A 15 -11.32 -16.50 14.76
C LEU A 15 -12.01 -15.23 14.26
N LEU A 16 -13.28 -15.09 14.63
CA LEU A 16 -13.95 -13.79 14.62
C LEU A 16 -13.37 -13.01 15.80
N PHE A 17 -12.38 -12.16 15.55
CA PHE A 17 -12.29 -10.98 16.40
C PHE A 17 -13.48 -10.11 16.03
N LEU A 18 -14.48 -10.10 16.90
CA LEU A 18 -15.28 -8.90 17.10
C LEU A 18 -14.30 -7.80 17.51
N ALA A 19 -13.69 -7.13 16.53
CA ALA A 19 -13.25 -5.78 16.76
C ALA A 19 -14.55 -5.00 17.03
N PRO A 20 -14.69 -4.34 18.20
CA PRO A 20 -15.84 -3.52 18.45
C PRO A 20 -15.97 -2.52 17.31
N GLU A 21 -17.22 -2.23 16.96
CA GLU A 21 -17.66 -1.13 16.12
C GLU A 21 -16.99 0.16 16.60
N ASN A 22 -15.81 0.45 16.05
CA ASN A 22 -15.01 1.67 16.16
C ASN A 22 -13.72 1.46 15.35
N GLN A 23 -13.80 1.81 14.07
CA GLN A 23 -12.71 2.25 13.20
C GLN A 23 -11.31 1.80 13.66
N VAL A 24 -10.89 0.59 13.25
CA VAL A 24 -9.45 0.30 13.20
C VAL A 24 -8.92 1.21 12.10
N SER A 25 -8.33 2.33 12.51
CA SER A 25 -7.65 3.25 11.60
C SER A 25 -6.67 2.42 10.78
N ALA A 26 -7.04 2.19 9.53
CA ALA A 26 -6.25 1.46 8.56
C ALA A 26 -5.06 2.30 8.07
N ASP A 27 -4.93 3.51 8.62
CA ASP A 27 -3.78 4.37 8.49
C ASP A 27 -2.65 3.87 9.41
N PRO A 28 -1.57 3.27 8.89
CA PRO A 28 -0.37 2.97 9.66
C PRO A 28 0.27 4.22 10.28
N HIS A 29 -0.13 5.43 9.84
CA HIS A 29 0.33 6.73 10.34
C HIS A 29 -0.56 7.31 11.45
N LYS A 30 -1.74 6.73 11.75
CA LYS A 30 -2.65 7.19 12.82
C LYS A 30 -3.23 6.01 13.61
N ARG A 31 -2.41 5.32 14.41
CA ARG A 31 -2.90 4.31 15.37
C ARG A 31 -3.62 4.95 16.57
N ALA A 32 -4.68 4.29 17.05
CA ALA A 32 -5.50 4.72 18.18
C ALA A 32 -4.77 4.76 19.54
N SER A 33 -3.58 4.16 19.66
CA SER A 33 -2.70 4.31 20.81
C SER A 33 -1.27 4.61 20.34
N PRO A 34 -0.65 5.71 20.79
CA PRO A 34 0.69 6.08 20.34
C PRO A 34 1.71 5.11 20.95
N GLY A 35 2.36 4.31 20.10
CA GLY A 35 3.55 3.57 20.50
C GLY A 35 4.74 4.50 20.74
N SER A 36 5.85 3.97 21.26
CA SER A 36 7.04 4.73 21.63
C SER A 36 7.70 5.51 20.48
N LEU A 37 7.38 5.16 19.22
CA LEU A 37 7.86 5.82 18.01
C LEU A 37 6.79 6.68 17.33
N SER A 38 5.66 6.97 18.00
CA SER A 38 4.62 7.84 17.45
C SER A 38 5.18 9.21 17.03
N GLY A 39 4.75 9.67 15.85
CA GLY A 39 5.23 10.91 15.23
C GLY A 39 6.67 10.85 14.71
N LYS A 40 7.35 9.69 14.78
CA LYS A 40 8.66 9.49 14.15
C LYS A 40 8.49 8.94 12.73
N ARG A 41 9.35 9.42 11.83
CA ARG A 41 9.52 8.90 10.49
C ARG A 41 10.87 8.20 10.41
N ILE A 42 10.85 6.93 9.99
CA ILE A 42 12.06 6.10 9.91
C ILE A 42 12.20 5.61 8.47
N PHE A 43 13.37 5.86 7.90
CA PHE A 43 13.72 5.39 6.56
C PHE A 43 14.47 4.07 6.68
N ILE A 44 13.98 3.04 5.99
CA ILE A 44 14.59 1.71 5.97
C ILE A 44 15.09 1.40 4.56
N SER A 45 16.35 1.05 4.47
CA SER A 45 17.00 0.61 3.23
C SER A 45 17.71 -0.72 3.51
N PRO A 46 17.05 -1.86 3.25
CA PRO A 46 17.73 -3.15 3.28
C PRO A 46 18.89 -3.10 2.28
N GLY A 47 20.09 -3.54 2.67
CA GLY A 47 21.27 -3.49 1.80
C GLY A 47 21.16 -4.42 0.59
N HIS A 48 21.84 -4.05 -0.50
CA HIS A 48 22.14 -4.92 -1.66
C HIS A 48 20.96 -5.40 -2.50
N GLY A 49 20.76 -6.68 -2.80
CA GLY A 49 19.67 -7.16 -3.65
C GLY A 49 20.13 -7.43 -5.09
N TRP A 50 19.17 -7.82 -5.94
CA TRP A 50 19.44 -7.99 -7.37
C TRP A 50 19.87 -6.67 -7.99
N TYR A 51 20.99 -6.69 -8.70
CA TYR A 51 21.44 -5.58 -9.52
C TYR A 51 21.94 -6.07 -10.89
N LEU A 52 21.88 -5.17 -11.87
CA LEU A 52 22.40 -5.44 -13.20
C LEU A 52 23.91 -5.17 -13.24
N HIS A 53 24.72 -6.22 -13.28
CA HIS A 53 26.16 -6.13 -13.47
C HIS A 53 26.52 -6.07 -14.95
N SER A 54 27.50 -5.24 -15.31
CA SER A 54 27.89 -4.99 -16.71
C SER A 54 28.33 -6.23 -17.48
N THR A 55 28.87 -7.25 -16.79
CA THR A 55 29.35 -8.49 -17.42
C THR A 55 28.62 -9.76 -16.96
N LEU A 56 27.96 -9.74 -15.80
CA LEU A 56 27.35 -10.93 -15.21
C LEU A 56 25.82 -10.95 -15.38
N GLY A 57 25.23 -9.87 -15.90
CA GLY A 57 23.79 -9.72 -15.93
C GLY A 57 23.23 -9.51 -14.52
N TRP A 58 22.00 -9.99 -14.30
CA TRP A 58 21.37 -9.94 -12.98
C TRP A 58 22.12 -10.84 -12.00
N THR A 59 22.70 -10.23 -10.97
CA THR A 59 23.42 -10.94 -9.90
C THR A 59 23.16 -10.26 -8.56
N THR A 60 23.43 -10.97 -7.48
CA THR A 60 23.51 -10.40 -6.13
C THR A 60 24.88 -9.75 -5.93
N GLN A 61 24.93 -8.70 -5.10
CA GLN A 61 26.16 -7.97 -4.79
C GLN A 61 27.06 -8.74 -3.82
N ARG A 62 26.50 -9.64 -3.01
CA ARG A 62 27.24 -10.59 -2.18
C ARG A 62 27.07 -12.00 -2.70
N GLY A 63 28.14 -12.78 -2.54
CA GLY A 63 28.13 -14.21 -2.83
C GLY A 63 27.47 -15.01 -1.72
N ASN A 64 27.21 -16.28 -2.01
CA ASN A 64 26.74 -17.24 -1.01
C ASN A 64 27.86 -17.54 0.01
N VAL A 65 27.59 -17.24 1.27
CA VAL A 65 28.44 -17.58 2.41
C VAL A 65 27.64 -18.50 3.33
N ASN A 66 28.07 -19.77 3.44
CA ASN A 66 27.43 -20.79 4.30
C ASN A 66 25.91 -20.99 4.05
N GLY A 67 25.46 -20.88 2.80
CA GLY A 67 24.05 -21.01 2.43
C GLY A 67 23.25 -19.70 2.54
N MET A 68 23.89 -18.59 2.91
CA MET A 68 23.25 -17.29 3.08
C MET A 68 23.75 -16.29 2.03
N ILE A 69 22.85 -15.49 1.49
CA ILE A 69 23.17 -14.35 0.63
C ILE A 69 22.67 -13.09 1.34
N GLU A 70 23.60 -12.19 1.70
CA GLU A 70 23.34 -10.98 2.48
C GLU A 70 22.21 -10.13 1.87
N ASP A 71 22.23 -10.02 0.54
CA ASP A 71 21.23 -9.35 -0.29
C ASP A 71 19.79 -9.78 0.01
N PHE A 72 19.58 -11.08 0.25
CA PHE A 72 18.26 -11.63 0.55
C PHE A 72 17.99 -11.61 2.05
N SER A 73 18.99 -11.91 2.89
CA SER A 73 18.80 -11.91 4.35
C SER A 73 18.48 -10.51 4.89
N ASN A 74 19.08 -9.46 4.33
CA ASN A 74 18.77 -8.08 4.71
C ASN A 74 17.31 -7.72 4.37
N ALA A 75 16.85 -8.08 3.17
CA ALA A 75 15.47 -7.84 2.74
C ALA A 75 14.48 -8.63 3.60
N LEU A 76 14.75 -9.91 3.86
CA LEU A 76 13.96 -10.78 4.74
C LEU A 76 13.84 -10.22 6.14
N LEU A 77 14.97 -9.88 6.78
CA LEU A 77 14.95 -9.31 8.12
C LEU A 77 14.16 -7.99 8.19
N ALA A 78 14.30 -7.16 7.16
CA ALA A 78 13.58 -5.89 7.11
C ALA A 78 12.07 -6.09 6.96
N ILE A 79 11.64 -6.89 5.97
CA ILE A 79 10.23 -7.10 5.61
C ILE A 79 9.49 -7.85 6.72
N ASP A 80 10.05 -8.96 7.22
CA ASP A 80 9.33 -9.84 8.15
C ASP A 80 9.36 -9.35 9.60
N TYR A 81 10.38 -8.55 9.98
CA TYR A 81 10.59 -8.19 11.38
C TYR A 81 10.72 -6.68 11.62
N VAL A 82 11.73 -6.03 11.04
CA VAL A 82 12.06 -4.64 11.40
C VAL A 82 10.91 -3.69 11.04
N ILE A 83 10.39 -3.80 9.82
CA ILE A 83 9.32 -2.94 9.33
C ILE A 83 8.03 -3.14 10.18
N PRO A 84 7.51 -4.36 10.38
CA PRO A 84 6.36 -4.60 11.26
C PRO A 84 6.57 -4.08 12.68
N TYR A 85 7.75 -4.27 13.28
CA TYR A 85 8.02 -3.80 14.64
C TYR A 85 8.02 -2.27 14.75
N LEU A 86 8.62 -1.58 13.78
CA LEU A 86 8.60 -0.11 13.75
C LEU A 86 7.19 0.44 13.57
N VAL A 87 6.41 -0.15 12.66
CA VAL A 87 4.99 0.20 12.46
C VAL A 87 4.17 -0.08 13.74
N ASN A 88 4.37 -1.23 14.37
CA ASN A 88 3.69 -1.60 15.63
C ASN A 88 4.07 -0.67 16.78
N ALA A 89 5.29 -0.14 16.79
CA ALA A 89 5.74 0.89 17.72
C ALA A 89 5.26 2.32 17.36
N GLY A 90 4.50 2.49 16.27
CA GLY A 90 3.87 3.75 15.88
C GLY A 90 4.67 4.62 14.92
N ALA A 91 5.77 4.12 14.35
CA ALA A 91 6.55 4.89 13.38
C ALA A 91 5.90 4.90 11.99
N GLN A 92 5.99 6.03 11.30
CA GLN A 92 5.85 6.09 9.85
C GLN A 92 7.13 5.51 9.21
N VAL A 93 7.02 4.32 8.61
CA VAL A 93 8.16 3.67 7.94
C VAL A 93 8.14 3.98 6.45
N VAL A 94 9.24 4.54 5.95
CA VAL A 94 9.47 4.78 4.53
C VAL A 94 10.53 3.80 4.04
N CYS A 95 10.16 2.92 3.12
CA CYS A 95 11.08 1.93 2.58
C CYS A 95 11.72 2.44 1.29
N ALA A 96 13.03 2.23 1.14
CA ALA A 96 13.75 2.51 -0.10
C ALA A 96 13.46 1.49 -1.21
N ARG A 97 12.77 0.40 -0.86
CA ARG A 97 12.43 -0.74 -1.72
C ARG A 97 11.08 -1.29 -1.30
N GLU A 98 10.51 -2.14 -2.16
CA GLU A 98 9.26 -2.81 -1.87
C GLU A 98 9.32 -3.54 -0.52
N ARG A 99 8.22 -3.48 0.22
CA ARG A 99 8.09 -4.02 1.57
C ARG A 99 7.34 -5.34 1.61
N SER A 100 7.13 -5.95 0.44
CA SER A 100 6.48 -7.24 0.22
C SER A 100 7.35 -8.12 -0.69
N PHE A 101 7.21 -9.43 -0.54
CA PHE A 101 7.78 -10.43 -1.45
C PHE A 101 6.84 -10.79 -2.60
N ASP A 102 5.63 -10.23 -2.61
CA ASP A 102 4.69 -10.46 -3.69
C ASP A 102 5.28 -9.94 -5.02
N THR A 103 5.04 -10.69 -6.09
CA THR A 103 5.55 -10.42 -7.44
C THR A 103 4.48 -9.86 -8.37
N HIS A 104 3.23 -9.80 -7.92
CA HIS A 104 2.16 -9.13 -8.63
C HIS A 104 2.26 -7.63 -8.41
N GLU A 105 2.08 -6.90 -9.51
CA GLU A 105 2.13 -5.45 -9.52
C GLU A 105 0.95 -4.95 -10.34
N PHE A 106 0.21 -4.00 -9.77
CA PHE A 106 -0.96 -3.41 -10.39
C PHE A 106 -0.84 -1.89 -10.30
N PHE A 107 -1.07 -1.20 -11.42
CA PHE A 107 -1.02 0.26 -11.51
C PHE A 107 -2.27 0.81 -12.15
N ALA A 108 -2.66 2.00 -11.69
CA ALA A 108 -3.67 2.82 -12.36
C ALA A 108 -3.26 4.30 -12.25
N ASP A 109 -3.31 5.00 -13.37
CA ASP A 109 -3.02 6.42 -13.53
C ASP A 109 -4.29 7.22 -13.83
N ASN A 110 -4.27 8.53 -13.62
CA ASN A 110 -5.42 9.39 -13.92
C ASN A 110 -5.71 9.57 -15.42
N ALA A 111 -4.86 9.04 -16.30
CA ALA A 111 -5.09 8.97 -17.74
C ALA A 111 -5.69 7.61 -18.20
N ASP A 112 -5.76 6.62 -17.31
CA ASP A 112 -6.20 5.27 -17.67
C ASP A 112 -7.71 5.17 -17.81
N THR A 113 -8.17 4.20 -18.60
CA THR A 113 -9.60 3.91 -18.78
C THR A 113 -10.31 3.43 -17.52
N THR A 114 -9.54 2.96 -16.53
CA THR A 114 -10.01 2.52 -15.22
C THR A 114 -10.21 3.67 -14.24
N TYR A 115 -9.79 4.88 -14.61
CA TYR A 115 -9.99 6.09 -13.83
C TYR A 115 -11.35 6.73 -14.14
N THR A 116 -12.09 7.07 -13.10
CA THR A 116 -13.33 7.85 -13.18
C THR A 116 -13.30 8.97 -12.15
N SER A 117 -14.14 9.99 -12.33
CA SER A 117 -14.26 11.07 -11.33
C SER A 117 -15.65 11.68 -11.30
N THR A 118 -16.01 12.23 -10.14
CA THR A 118 -17.15 13.10 -9.94
C THR A 118 -16.67 14.49 -9.51
N GLY A 119 -17.49 15.52 -9.76
CA GLY A 119 -17.11 16.91 -9.53
C GLY A 119 -16.13 17.44 -10.58
N THR A 120 -15.51 18.58 -10.28
CA THR A 120 -14.63 19.29 -11.22
C THR A 120 -13.17 19.01 -10.90
N TRP A 121 -12.50 18.28 -11.79
CA TRP A 121 -11.06 17.99 -11.73
C TRP A 121 -10.32 18.60 -12.92
N THR A 122 -9.23 19.32 -12.64
CA THR A 122 -8.41 19.99 -13.66
C THR A 122 -7.07 19.28 -13.81
N ASN A 123 -6.67 18.97 -15.05
CA ASN A 123 -5.33 18.43 -15.34
C ASN A 123 -4.27 19.53 -15.16
N SER A 124 -3.09 19.15 -14.68
CA SER A 124 -1.94 20.03 -14.54
C SER A 124 -0.63 19.28 -14.66
N THR A 125 0.40 19.99 -15.11
CA THR A 125 1.80 19.54 -15.14
C THR A 125 2.70 20.50 -14.38
N ASN A 126 2.11 21.49 -13.67
CA ASN A 126 2.83 22.63 -13.10
C ASN A 126 3.82 22.21 -12.00
N VAL A 127 3.42 21.27 -11.15
CA VAL A 127 4.29 20.71 -10.10
C VAL A 127 4.83 19.36 -10.56
N ALA A 128 6.15 19.20 -10.57
CA ALA A 128 6.79 17.94 -10.92
C ALA A 128 6.52 16.84 -9.87
N GLY A 129 6.75 15.58 -10.25
CA GLY A 129 6.64 14.42 -9.34
C GLY A 129 5.39 13.55 -9.54
N PHE A 130 4.49 13.92 -10.44
CA PHE A 130 3.40 13.04 -10.89
C PHE A 130 3.95 11.78 -11.60
N TYR A 131 3.09 10.76 -11.68
CA TYR A 131 3.32 9.60 -12.55
C TYR A 131 2.65 9.84 -13.90
N GLY A 132 3.11 9.18 -14.95
CA GLY A 132 2.53 9.34 -16.28
C GLY A 132 2.72 10.75 -16.86
N THR A 133 1.65 11.32 -17.41
CA THR A 133 1.72 12.53 -18.26
C THR A 133 1.36 13.82 -17.52
N ASN A 134 0.53 13.75 -16.48
CA ASN A 134 0.04 14.90 -15.71
C ASN A 134 -0.51 14.42 -14.35
N TYR A 135 -1.03 15.33 -13.55
CA TYR A 135 -1.88 15.02 -12.39
C TYR A 135 -3.19 15.80 -12.47
N ARG A 136 -4.18 15.37 -11.69
CA ARG A 136 -5.44 16.10 -11.54
C ARG A 136 -5.57 16.70 -10.16
N TRP A 137 -6.23 17.85 -10.07
CA TRP A 137 -6.56 18.49 -8.80
C TRP A 137 -8.01 19.01 -8.81
N ALA A 138 -8.59 19.10 -7.62
CA ALA A 138 -9.88 19.70 -7.36
C ALA A 138 -9.76 20.72 -6.22
N THR A 139 -10.64 21.72 -6.20
CA THR A 139 -10.72 22.68 -5.09
C THR A 139 -11.21 21.98 -3.83
N THR A 140 -10.55 22.21 -2.70
CA THR A 140 -10.96 21.65 -1.41
C THR A 140 -12.27 22.26 -0.91
N ALA A 141 -13.07 21.47 -0.21
CA ALA A 141 -14.33 21.88 0.39
C ALA A 141 -14.54 21.15 1.74
N LEU A 142 -15.38 21.71 2.61
CA LEU A 142 -15.72 21.09 3.90
C LEU A 142 -16.62 19.85 3.77
N THR A 143 -17.23 19.67 2.61
CA THR A 143 -18.05 18.50 2.25
C THR A 143 -17.51 17.90 0.95
N GLU A 144 -17.75 16.61 0.73
CA GLU A 144 -17.34 15.95 -0.51
C GLU A 144 -18.07 16.56 -1.73
N THR A 145 -17.31 17.23 -2.59
CA THR A 145 -17.81 17.82 -3.84
C THR A 145 -17.15 17.22 -5.08
N ALA A 146 -16.07 16.46 -4.90
CA ALA A 146 -15.31 15.84 -5.96
C ALA A 146 -14.67 14.54 -5.46
N VAL A 147 -14.70 13.50 -6.28
CA VAL A 147 -14.07 12.19 -6.01
C VAL A 147 -13.28 11.79 -7.25
N SER A 148 -12.06 11.31 -7.07
CA SER A 148 -11.30 10.58 -8.08
C SER A 148 -11.36 9.11 -7.71
N ARG A 149 -11.53 8.22 -8.68
CA ARG A 149 -11.69 6.78 -8.43
C ARG A 149 -10.85 5.99 -9.43
N TRP A 150 -10.03 5.08 -8.91
CA TRP A 150 -9.28 4.09 -9.68
C TRP A 150 -9.83 2.70 -9.41
N THR A 151 -10.11 1.98 -10.49
CA THR A 151 -10.63 0.60 -10.45
C THR A 151 -9.53 -0.34 -10.95
N ILE A 152 -9.00 -1.19 -10.08
CA ILE A 152 -7.85 -2.03 -10.39
C ILE A 152 -8.33 -3.49 -10.49
N ASP A 153 -8.06 -4.12 -11.62
CA ASP A 153 -8.33 -5.54 -11.82
C ASP A 153 -7.24 -6.38 -11.13
N ILE A 154 -7.65 -7.07 -10.06
CA ILE A 154 -6.77 -7.92 -9.25
C ILE A 154 -6.82 -9.35 -9.82
N ALA A 155 -5.73 -9.72 -10.48
CA ALA A 155 -5.61 -11.01 -11.17
C ALA A 155 -5.53 -12.22 -10.23
N ALA A 156 -5.12 -12.02 -8.98
CA ALA A 156 -4.98 -13.08 -7.98
C ALA A 156 -5.45 -12.59 -6.60
N GLU A 157 -6.16 -13.43 -5.86
CA GLU A 157 -6.53 -13.13 -4.48
C GLU A 157 -5.27 -13.06 -3.63
N GLY A 158 -5.20 -12.08 -2.74
CA GLY A 158 -4.07 -11.93 -1.84
C GLY A 158 -4.05 -10.62 -1.07
N ARG A 159 -3.05 -10.55 -0.20
CA ARG A 159 -2.80 -9.40 0.67
C ARG A 159 -1.80 -8.48 0.00
N TYR A 160 -2.26 -7.33 -0.47
CA TYR A 160 -1.44 -6.41 -1.26
C TYR A 160 -1.19 -5.09 -0.52
N PRO A 161 0.06 -4.59 -0.52
CA PRO A 161 0.35 -3.23 -0.11
C PRO A 161 -0.25 -2.25 -1.14
N VAL A 162 -0.92 -1.20 -0.66
CA VAL A 162 -1.47 -0.14 -1.51
C VAL A 162 -0.62 1.11 -1.35
N TYR A 163 -0.27 1.69 -2.48
CA TYR A 163 0.50 2.92 -2.58
C TYR A 163 -0.25 3.97 -3.38
N VAL A 164 -0.02 5.24 -3.04
CA VAL A 164 -0.49 6.38 -3.83
C VAL A 164 0.65 7.31 -4.14
N ARG A 165 0.54 8.04 -5.25
CA ARG A 165 1.51 9.04 -5.65
C ARG A 165 0.80 10.33 -6.05
N TYR A 166 1.33 11.44 -5.58
CA TYR A 166 0.79 12.77 -5.84
C TYR A 166 1.92 13.81 -5.89
N THR A 167 1.59 15.01 -6.36
CA THR A 167 2.49 16.17 -6.31
C THR A 167 2.27 16.94 -5.01
N ALA A 168 3.35 17.35 -4.34
CA ALA A 168 3.28 18.10 -3.10
C ALA A 168 3.61 19.58 -3.31
N ALA A 169 2.81 20.45 -2.69
CA ALA A 169 2.99 21.90 -2.66
C ALA A 169 2.25 22.46 -1.44
N SER A 170 2.61 23.68 -1.01
CA SER A 170 2.06 24.28 0.22
C SER A 170 0.55 24.58 0.19
N ASP A 171 -0.05 24.57 -1.00
CA ASP A 171 -1.48 24.79 -1.26
C ASP A 171 -2.29 23.48 -1.35
N ARG A 172 -1.69 22.33 -1.05
CA ARG A 172 -2.36 21.01 -1.05
C ARG A 172 -3.02 20.74 0.30
N ALA A 173 -4.06 19.90 0.29
CA ALA A 173 -4.72 19.45 1.51
C ALA A 173 -3.74 18.70 2.41
N ASN A 174 -3.79 18.98 3.72
CA ASN A 174 -2.96 18.29 4.71
C ASN A 174 -3.66 17.08 5.35
N ASP A 175 -4.88 16.80 4.93
CA ASP A 175 -5.77 15.77 5.45
C ASP A 175 -6.60 15.10 4.33
N ALA A 176 -6.06 15.02 3.12
CA ALA A 176 -6.70 14.38 1.97
C ALA A 176 -7.18 12.97 2.34
N THR A 177 -8.46 12.70 2.10
CA THR A 177 -9.09 11.44 2.47
C THR A 177 -8.95 10.44 1.34
N PHE A 178 -8.31 9.32 1.62
CA PHE A 178 -8.26 8.15 0.74
C PHE A 178 -9.18 7.06 1.26
N ARG A 179 -9.96 6.44 0.38
CA ARG A 179 -10.80 5.27 0.67
C ARG A 179 -10.29 4.07 -0.11
N VAL A 180 -9.99 3.00 0.62
CA VAL A 180 -9.55 1.73 0.06
C VAL A 180 -10.68 0.73 0.24
N PHE A 181 -11.25 0.25 -0.87
CA PHE A 181 -12.26 -0.80 -0.87
C PHE A 181 -11.56 -2.13 -1.10
N HIS A 182 -11.65 -3.02 -0.11
CA HIS A 182 -10.94 -4.29 -0.06
C HIS A 182 -11.89 -5.41 0.41
N ALA A 183 -11.41 -6.65 0.48
CA ALA A 183 -12.25 -7.82 0.81
C ALA A 183 -12.95 -7.73 2.19
N GLY A 184 -12.39 -6.94 3.10
CA GLY A 184 -12.91 -6.69 4.46
C GLY A 184 -13.85 -5.48 4.57
N GLY A 185 -14.18 -4.81 3.46
CA GLY A 185 -15.00 -3.60 3.46
C GLY A 185 -14.23 -2.37 2.98
N MET A 186 -14.47 -1.23 3.61
CA MET A 186 -13.83 0.05 3.27
C MET A 186 -12.97 0.52 4.44
N SER A 187 -11.75 0.91 4.12
CA SER A 187 -10.79 1.55 5.01
C SER A 187 -10.56 2.99 4.58
N THR A 188 -10.46 3.90 5.55
CA THR A 188 -10.18 5.33 5.28
C THR A 188 -8.81 5.72 5.83
N VAL A 189 -8.02 6.44 5.03
CA VAL A 189 -6.68 6.93 5.38
C VAL A 189 -6.60 8.44 5.12
N SER A 190 -6.00 9.19 6.04
CA SER A 190 -5.86 10.65 5.92
C SER A 190 -4.40 11.01 5.63
N VAL A 191 -4.16 11.68 4.51
CA VAL A 191 -2.81 11.94 3.97
C VAL A 191 -2.54 13.43 3.85
N ASP A 192 -1.38 13.86 4.35
CA ASP A 192 -0.86 15.21 4.11
C ASP A 192 -0.22 15.29 2.70
N GLN A 193 -0.98 15.83 1.74
CA GLN A 193 -0.51 16.04 0.38
C GLN A 193 0.38 17.27 0.21
N ALA A 194 0.53 18.12 1.22
CA ALA A 194 1.49 19.22 1.18
C ALA A 194 2.94 18.75 1.33
N GLN A 195 3.14 17.47 1.67
CA GLN A 195 4.44 16.86 1.88
C GLN A 195 4.56 15.54 1.12
N GLN A 196 5.79 15.05 0.95
CA GLN A 196 6.07 13.68 0.49
C GLN A 196 5.58 13.35 -0.93
N GLY A 197 5.28 14.34 -1.75
CA GLY A 197 4.97 14.14 -3.16
C GLY A 197 6.18 13.65 -3.97
N GLY A 198 5.95 13.19 -5.19
CA GLY A 198 7.02 12.71 -6.06
C GLY A 198 7.48 11.27 -5.82
N ARG A 199 6.83 10.54 -4.92
CA ARG A 199 7.13 9.14 -4.59
C ARG A 199 5.86 8.34 -4.30
N TRP A 200 5.99 7.02 -4.30
CA TRP A 200 4.95 6.10 -3.83
C TRP A 200 4.87 6.15 -2.30
N LEU A 201 3.75 6.64 -1.79
CA LEU A 201 3.42 6.68 -0.37
C LEU A 201 2.59 5.45 -0.01
N TYR A 202 3.04 4.68 0.97
CA TYR A 202 2.31 3.54 1.51
C TYR A 202 1.08 3.98 2.31
N LEU A 203 -0.10 3.53 1.90
CA LEU A 203 -1.35 3.74 2.62
C LEU A 203 -1.61 2.63 3.64
N GLY A 204 -1.25 1.39 3.33
CA GLY A 204 -1.62 0.23 4.12
C GLY A 204 -1.57 -1.05 3.29
N GLU A 205 -2.02 -2.15 3.87
CA GLU A 205 -2.01 -3.45 3.24
C GLU A 205 -3.28 -4.22 3.62
N TRP A 206 -4.00 -4.69 2.61
CA TRP A 206 -5.32 -5.29 2.74
C TRP A 206 -5.47 -6.53 1.85
N GLU A 207 -6.41 -7.39 2.22
CA GLU A 207 -6.82 -8.53 1.41
C GLU A 207 -7.72 -8.07 0.25
N PHE A 208 -7.43 -8.53 -0.95
CA PHE A 208 -8.25 -8.31 -2.15
C PHE A 208 -8.65 -9.66 -2.74
N ASN A 209 -9.89 -9.74 -3.22
CA ASN A 209 -10.39 -10.94 -3.90
C ASN A 209 -10.04 -10.88 -5.38
N ALA A 210 -9.69 -12.02 -5.98
CA ALA A 210 -9.58 -12.11 -7.43
C ALA A 210 -10.91 -11.74 -8.12
N ALA A 211 -10.83 -11.12 -9.30
CA ALA A 211 -11.99 -10.78 -10.14
C ALA A 211 -13.08 -9.94 -9.43
N ARG A 212 -12.70 -9.24 -8.36
CA ARG A 212 -13.45 -8.12 -7.81
C ARG A 212 -12.59 -6.89 -7.89
N ASP A 213 -13.20 -5.79 -8.29
CA ASP A 213 -12.50 -4.52 -8.42
C ASP A 213 -11.92 -4.08 -7.07
N ALA A 214 -10.60 -3.90 -7.04
CA ALA A 214 -9.96 -3.11 -6.00
C ALA A 214 -10.20 -1.64 -6.34
N ILE A 215 -10.93 -0.93 -5.48
CA ILE A 215 -11.26 0.47 -5.71
C ILE A 215 -10.49 1.33 -4.73
N ILE A 216 -9.78 2.31 -5.25
CA ILE A 216 -9.13 3.37 -4.48
C ILE A 216 -9.77 4.70 -4.87
N GLU A 217 -10.13 5.50 -3.87
CA GLU A 217 -10.63 6.87 -4.04
C GLU A 217 -9.84 7.88 -3.23
#